data_AF-A0A9W8HX18-F1
#
_entry.id   AF-A0A9W8HX18-F1
#
_cell.length_a   1.000
_cell.length_b   1.000
_cell.length_c   1.000
_cell.angle_alpha   90.00
_cell.angle_beta   90.00
_cell.angle_gamma   90.00
#
_symmetry.space_group_name_H-M   'P 1'
#
loop_
_entity.id
_entity.type
_entity.pdbx_description
1 polymer ?
#
loop_
_entity_poly.entity_id
_entity_poly.type
_entity_poly.pdbx_seq_one_letter_code
_entity_poly.pdbx_strand_id
1 'polypeptide(L)'
;MDNDDVILEDWLPGTTNYRIRAWTLAGVAIIYTIFVGTTLAMFAVLARNKRSGLEKLSVNLVLIQGVGCYLVGVDGLVTAALNNWACFAKLWLFNIGFMLSLSAMSARACRLLVVYKVHDLTNRLPARAFQQDISSLKDIELPDMLDARLPNEESKRHNIFRRKSAEAKSDLQVIQQLQKYRRLLWYVSNRMLVIYISALMALTIVLTIVVNAVDKQFALSPLQT
;
A
#
# COMPACT_ATOMS: atom_id res chain seq x y z
N MET A 1 24.44 34.32 36.86
CA MET A 1 23.40 34.53 35.83
C MET A 1 23.72 33.54 34.74
N ASP A 2 23.04 32.41 34.78
CA ASP A 2 23.27 31.28 33.89
C ASP A 2 22.70 31.60 32.51
N ASN A 3 23.43 31.24 31.46
CA ASN A 3 23.05 31.50 30.07
C ASN A 3 21.72 30.84 29.67
N ASP A 4 21.23 29.87 30.45
CA ASP A 4 19.98 29.16 30.19
C ASP A 4 18.74 30.05 30.40
N ASP A 5 18.81 31.04 31.30
CA ASP A 5 17.70 31.97 31.56
C ASP A 5 17.49 32.95 30.39
N VAL A 6 18.59 33.36 29.73
CA VAL A 6 18.55 34.28 28.58
C VAL A 6 17.92 33.61 27.36
N ILE A 7 18.16 32.32 27.16
CA ILE A 7 17.57 31.57 26.05
C ILE A 7 16.06 31.48 26.26
N LEU A 8 15.57 31.28 27.49
CA LEU A 8 14.15 31.11 27.78
C LEU A 8 13.32 32.38 27.52
N GLU A 9 13.89 33.57 27.79
CA GLU A 9 13.21 34.86 27.66
C GLU A 9 12.85 35.17 26.19
N ASP A 10 13.69 34.72 25.24
CA ASP A 10 13.46 34.86 23.80
C ASP A 10 12.27 34.02 23.26
N TRP A 11 11.81 33.01 24.02
CA TRP A 11 10.70 32.13 23.63
C TRP A 11 9.33 32.60 24.15
N LEU A 12 9.28 33.68 24.93
CA LEU A 12 8.03 34.15 25.49
C LEU A 12 7.11 34.74 24.40
N PRO A 13 5.82 34.40 24.41
CA PRO A 13 4.86 34.97 23.47
C PRO A 13 4.77 36.48 23.66
N GLY A 14 5.04 37.23 22.58
CA GLY A 14 5.00 38.70 22.59
C GLY A 14 6.33 39.36 22.23
N THR A 15 7.46 38.66 22.33
CA THR A 15 8.78 39.18 21.94
C THR A 15 8.89 39.31 20.40
N THR A 16 9.76 40.23 19.95
CA THR A 16 10.05 40.40 18.50
C THR A 16 10.65 39.12 17.91
N ASN A 17 11.51 38.42 18.67
CA ASN A 17 12.13 37.16 18.29
C ASN A 17 11.09 36.05 18.09
N TYR A 18 10.13 35.92 19.01
CA TYR A 18 9.00 35.00 18.86
C TYR A 18 8.19 35.30 17.59
N ARG A 19 7.85 36.57 17.33
CA ARG A 19 7.08 36.97 16.15
C ARG A 19 7.82 36.61 14.86
N ILE A 20 9.11 36.92 14.76
CA ILE A 20 9.91 36.61 13.56
C ILE A 20 9.90 35.11 13.30
N ARG A 21 10.20 34.28 14.31
CA ARG A 21 10.19 32.81 14.17
C ARG A 21 8.83 32.26 13.76
N ALA A 22 7.76 32.72 14.39
CA ALA A 22 6.39 32.31 14.06
C ALA A 22 6.05 32.64 12.59
N TRP A 23 6.42 33.83 12.10
CA TRP A 23 6.23 34.22 10.71
C TRP A 23 7.10 33.39 9.74
N THR A 24 8.37 33.14 10.08
CA THR A 24 9.25 32.29 9.28
C THR A 24 8.69 30.88 9.14
N LEU A 25 8.26 30.27 10.25
CA LEU A 25 7.71 28.91 10.25
C LEU A 25 6.34 28.86 9.57
N ALA A 26 5.49 29.87 9.74
CA ALA A 26 4.24 29.99 8.99
C ALA A 26 4.51 30.08 7.47
N GLY A 27 5.50 30.87 7.06
CA GLY A 27 5.94 30.95 5.67
C GLY A 27 6.40 29.60 5.11
N VAL A 28 7.24 28.88 5.87
CA VAL A 28 7.68 27.52 5.52
C VAL A 28 6.49 26.56 5.41
N ALA A 29 5.53 26.63 6.33
CA ALA A 29 4.33 25.78 6.31
C ALA A 29 3.43 26.06 5.09
N ILE A 30 3.30 27.33 4.68
CA ILE A 30 2.56 27.72 3.47
C ILE A 30 3.27 27.15 2.23
N ILE A 31 4.59 27.35 2.12
CA ILE A 31 5.39 26.84 1.00
C ILE A 31 5.30 25.32 0.93
N TYR A 32 5.44 24.64 2.07
CA TYR A 32 5.29 23.19 2.17
C TYR A 32 3.90 22.71 1.72
N THR A 33 2.83 23.41 2.14
CA THR A 33 1.46 23.10 1.74
C THR A 33 1.24 23.27 0.24
N ILE A 34 1.76 24.35 -0.35
CA ILE A 34 1.70 24.57 -1.80
C ILE A 34 2.48 23.46 -2.53
N PHE A 35 3.69 23.13 -2.07
CA PHE A 35 4.52 22.10 -2.69
C PHE A 35 3.85 20.72 -2.66
N VAL A 36 3.34 20.30 -1.50
CA VAL A 36 2.64 19.01 -1.36
C VAL A 36 1.33 19.00 -2.15
N GLY A 37 0.54 20.08 -2.06
CA GLY A 37 -0.72 20.21 -2.79
C GLY A 37 -0.55 20.17 -4.29
N THR A 38 0.42 20.91 -4.83
CA THR A 38 0.74 20.89 -6.27
C THR A 38 1.26 19.53 -6.72
N THR A 39 2.12 18.88 -5.93
CA THR A 39 2.62 17.53 -6.23
C THR A 39 1.49 16.50 -6.28
N LEU A 40 0.58 16.52 -5.30
CA LEU A 40 -0.59 15.64 -5.27
C LEU A 40 -1.56 15.93 -6.42
N ALA A 41 -1.77 17.20 -6.75
CA ALA A 41 -2.61 17.61 -7.88
C ALA A 41 -2.01 17.16 -9.23
N MET A 42 -0.72 17.39 -9.45
CA MET A 42 -0.01 16.91 -10.64
C MET A 42 -0.11 15.40 -10.76
N PHE A 43 0.12 14.67 -9.66
CA PHE A 43 -0.02 13.22 -9.63
C PHE A 43 -1.45 12.78 -9.97
N ALA A 44 -2.47 13.42 -9.41
CA ALA A 44 -3.88 13.12 -9.69
C ALA A 44 -4.25 13.39 -11.16
N VAL A 45 -3.72 14.45 -11.76
CA VAL A 45 -3.92 14.76 -13.20
C VAL A 45 -3.22 13.72 -14.07
N LEU A 46 -1.95 13.40 -13.77
CA LEU A 46 -1.17 12.40 -14.53
C LEU A 46 -1.80 11.00 -14.46
N ALA A 47 -2.37 10.67 -13.31
CA ALA A 47 -3.09 9.44 -13.06
C ALA A 47 -4.36 9.28 -13.92
N ARG A 48 -4.97 10.38 -14.38
CA ARG A 48 -6.13 10.33 -15.30
C ARG A 48 -5.72 10.03 -16.73
N ASN A 49 -4.46 10.27 -17.10
CA ASN A 49 -3.98 10.02 -18.45
C ASN A 49 -3.67 8.52 -18.64
N LYS A 50 -4.48 7.82 -19.43
CA LYS A 50 -4.32 6.38 -19.71
C LYS A 50 -2.96 6.02 -20.35
N ARG A 51 -2.31 6.97 -21.04
CA ARG A 51 -1.00 6.74 -21.68
C ARG A 51 0.17 6.69 -20.69
N SER A 52 0.00 7.17 -19.47
CA SER A 52 1.09 7.29 -18.50
C SER A 52 1.46 5.96 -17.82
N GLY A 53 0.61 4.93 -17.95
CA GLY A 53 0.78 3.66 -17.24
C GLY A 53 0.54 3.74 -15.72
N LEU A 54 0.31 4.95 -15.18
CA LEU A 54 0.00 5.16 -13.76
C LEU A 54 -1.38 4.63 -13.36
N GLU A 55 -2.27 4.34 -14.31
CA GLU A 55 -3.56 3.68 -14.04
C GLU A 55 -3.40 2.31 -13.36
N LYS A 56 -2.25 1.64 -13.57
CA LYS A 56 -1.93 0.36 -12.94
C LYS A 56 -1.55 0.53 -11.46
N LEU A 57 -1.04 1.72 -11.11
CA LEU A 57 -0.73 2.08 -9.74
C LEU A 57 -2.02 2.47 -9.00
N SER A 58 -2.09 2.14 -7.72
CA SER A 58 -3.22 2.46 -6.86
C SER A 58 -3.21 3.95 -6.49
N VAL A 59 -3.63 4.81 -7.42
CA VAL A 59 -3.62 6.29 -7.30
C VAL A 59 -4.22 6.74 -5.97
N ASN A 60 -5.38 6.21 -5.60
CA ASN A 60 -6.06 6.57 -4.35
C ASN A 60 -5.21 6.28 -3.11
N LEU A 61 -4.46 5.18 -3.09
CA LEU A 61 -3.60 4.85 -1.95
C LEU A 61 -2.40 5.80 -1.87
N VAL A 62 -1.86 6.24 -3.02
CA VAL A 62 -0.79 7.25 -3.03
C VAL A 62 -1.30 8.58 -2.51
N LEU A 63 -2.52 8.98 -2.89
CA LEU A 63 -3.13 10.21 -2.39
C LEU A 63 -3.38 10.13 -0.87
N ILE A 64 -3.94 9.02 -0.37
CA ILE A 64 -4.13 8.81 1.08
C ILE A 64 -2.80 8.86 1.82
N GLN A 65 -1.77 8.19 1.31
CA GLN A 65 -0.42 8.24 1.88
C GLN A 65 0.12 9.67 1.91
N GLY A 66 -0.06 10.42 0.81
CA GLY A 66 0.36 11.81 0.70
C GLY A 66 -0.33 12.72 1.71
N VAL A 67 -1.65 12.54 1.92
CA VAL A 67 -2.40 13.24 2.96
C VAL A 67 -1.88 12.89 4.36
N GLY A 68 -1.61 11.61 4.63
CA GLY A 68 -1.02 11.18 5.91
C GLY A 68 0.34 11.83 6.17
N CYS A 69 1.24 11.81 5.19
CA CYS A 69 2.55 12.47 5.28
C CYS A 69 2.42 13.99 5.46
N TYR A 70 1.48 14.62 4.78
CA TYR A 70 1.21 16.05 4.91
C TYR A 70 0.79 16.41 6.34
N LEU A 71 -0.12 15.65 6.94
CA LEU A 71 -0.57 15.88 8.32
C LEU A 71 0.59 15.79 9.33
N VAL A 72 1.44 14.77 9.21
CA VAL A 72 2.63 14.62 10.07
C VAL A 72 3.63 15.76 9.86
N GLY A 73 3.85 16.17 8.61
CA GLY A 73 4.74 17.27 8.27
C GLY A 73 4.26 18.62 8.84
N VAL A 74 2.97 18.91 8.69
CA VAL A 74 2.35 20.11 9.27
C VAL A 74 2.39 20.08 10.78
N ASP A 75 2.11 18.94 11.42
CA ASP A 75 2.18 18.80 12.87
C ASP A 75 3.59 19.09 13.41
N GLY A 76 4.63 18.60 12.73
CA GLY A 76 6.03 18.90 13.07
C GLY A 76 6.37 20.39 12.95
N LEU A 77 5.87 21.06 11.90
CA LEU A 77 6.08 22.50 11.69
C LEU A 77 5.31 23.34 12.73
N VAL A 78 4.06 22.99 13.02
CA VAL A 78 3.23 23.67 14.03
C VAL A 78 3.83 23.48 15.42
N THR A 79 4.30 22.28 15.74
CA THR A 79 5.01 22.00 16.99
C THR A 79 6.26 22.85 17.14
N ALA A 80 7.03 23.03 16.08
CA ALA A 80 8.21 23.88 16.10
C ALA A 80 7.86 25.37 16.25
N ALA A 81 6.68 25.79 15.77
CA ALA A 81 6.25 27.19 15.76
C ALA A 81 5.54 27.63 17.04
N LEU A 82 4.75 26.75 17.64
CA LEU A 82 3.87 27.07 18.76
C LEU A 82 4.24 26.19 19.96
N ASN A 83 4.95 26.77 20.92
CA ASN A 83 5.33 26.07 22.14
C ASN A 83 4.09 25.70 23.00
N ASN A 84 3.04 26.52 22.95
CA ASN A 84 1.80 26.34 23.71
C ASN A 84 0.67 25.69 22.90
N TRP A 85 0.99 24.88 21.89
CA TRP A 85 -0.03 24.14 21.16
C TRP A 85 -0.65 23.05 22.04
N ALA A 86 -1.97 22.85 21.94
CA ALA A 86 -2.66 21.84 22.72
C ALA A 86 -2.04 20.45 22.45
N CYS A 87 -1.40 19.88 23.47
CA CYS A 87 -0.73 18.57 23.40
C CYS A 87 -1.66 17.48 22.82
N PHE A 88 -2.94 17.55 23.16
CA PHE A 88 -3.97 16.68 22.62
C PHE A 88 -4.08 16.78 21.08
N ALA A 89 -4.24 17.98 20.52
CA ALA A 89 -4.38 18.17 19.08
C ALA A 89 -3.14 17.68 18.31
N LYS A 90 -1.94 17.91 18.88
CA LYS A 90 -0.66 17.40 18.35
C LYS A 90 -0.66 15.87 18.26
N LEU A 91 -0.98 15.21 19.38
CA LEU A 91 -1.00 13.75 19.45
C LEU A 91 -1.99 13.16 18.45
N TRP A 92 -3.16 13.78 18.27
CA TRP A 92 -4.17 13.34 17.32
C TRP A 92 -3.73 13.51 15.86
N LEU A 93 -3.22 14.68 15.48
CA LEU A 93 -2.74 14.94 14.11
C LEU A 93 -1.60 14.00 13.74
N PHE A 94 -0.65 13.81 14.64
CA PHE A 94 0.47 12.88 14.45
C PHE A 94 -0.02 11.43 14.28
N ASN A 95 -0.85 10.92 15.20
CA ASN A 95 -1.34 9.55 15.15
C ASN A 95 -2.20 9.28 13.90
N ILE A 96 -3.11 10.19 13.55
CA ILE A 96 -3.94 10.07 12.35
C ILE A 96 -3.06 10.07 11.10
N GLY A 97 -2.14 11.04 10.98
CA GLY A 97 -1.27 11.16 9.82
C GLY A 97 -0.36 9.94 9.65
N PHE A 98 0.23 9.47 10.76
CA PHE A 98 1.08 8.28 10.79
C PHE A 98 0.31 7.02 10.39
N MET A 99 -0.87 6.79 10.97
CA MET A 99 -1.70 5.62 10.66
C MET A 99 -2.19 5.63 9.22
N LEU A 100 -2.60 6.79 8.68
CA LEU A 100 -2.98 6.92 7.26
C LEU A 100 -1.80 6.59 6.33
N SER A 101 -0.60 7.10 6.64
CA SER A 101 0.58 6.86 5.83
C SER A 101 1.01 5.38 5.87
N LEU A 102 1.13 4.81 7.08
CA LEU A 102 1.59 3.43 7.27
C LEU A 102 0.59 2.42 6.71
N SER A 103 -0.71 2.61 6.94
CA SER A 103 -1.75 1.73 6.39
C SER A 103 -1.87 1.80 4.87
N ALA A 104 -1.68 2.99 4.28
CA ALA A 104 -1.61 3.13 2.83
C ALA A 104 -0.35 2.45 2.25
N MET A 105 0.80 2.57 2.92
CA MET A 105 2.03 1.87 2.53
C MET A 105 1.89 0.36 2.63
N SER A 106 1.33 -0.16 3.74
CA SER A 106 1.12 -1.60 3.91
C SER A 106 0.14 -2.16 2.87
N ALA A 107 -0.96 -1.44 2.60
CA ALA A 107 -1.91 -1.79 1.55
C ALA A 107 -1.26 -1.85 0.16
N ARG A 108 -0.38 -0.88 -0.16
CA ARG A 108 0.40 -0.88 -1.40
C ARG A 108 1.37 -2.05 -1.47
N ALA A 109 2.08 -2.35 -0.37
CA ALA A 109 3.00 -3.47 -0.30
C ALA A 109 2.27 -4.81 -0.52
N CYS A 110 1.13 -5.03 0.14
CA CYS A 110 0.29 -6.20 -0.07
C CYS A 110 -0.17 -6.33 -1.53
N ARG A 111 -0.58 -5.22 -2.16
CA ARG A 111 -0.96 -5.21 -3.58
C ARG A 111 0.20 -5.59 -4.49
N LEU A 112 1.38 -5.01 -4.27
CA LEU A 112 2.57 -5.33 -5.07
C LEU A 112 2.97 -6.79 -4.92
N LEU A 113 2.92 -7.35 -3.70
CA LEU A 113 3.19 -8.77 -3.47
C LEU A 113 2.22 -9.68 -4.22
N VAL A 114 0.92 -9.39 -4.18
CA VAL A 114 -0.09 -10.21 -4.89
C VAL A 114 0.09 -10.10 -6.40
N VAL A 115 0.29 -8.89 -6.94
CA VAL A 115 0.52 -8.69 -8.38
C VAL A 115 1.81 -9.38 -8.82
N TYR A 116 2.88 -9.28 -8.05
CA TYR A 116 4.14 -9.97 -8.32
C TYR A 116 3.95 -11.49 -8.37
N LYS A 117 3.25 -12.06 -7.38
CA LYS A 117 2.97 -13.52 -7.36
C LYS A 117 2.09 -13.96 -8.52
N VAL A 118 1.08 -13.18 -8.89
CA VAL A 118 0.27 -13.47 -10.09
C VAL A 118 1.14 -13.45 -11.33
N HIS A 119 2.03 -12.47 -11.47
CA HIS A 119 2.89 -12.37 -12.65
C HIS A 119 3.93 -13.51 -12.71
N ASP A 120 4.58 -13.84 -11.60
CA ASP A 120 5.51 -14.99 -11.49
C ASP A 120 4.80 -16.30 -11.85
N LEU A 121 3.61 -16.56 -11.30
CA LEU A 121 2.82 -17.75 -11.63
C LEU A 121 2.37 -17.77 -13.09
N THR A 122 2.01 -16.61 -13.66
CA THR A 122 1.61 -16.48 -15.07
C THR A 122 2.80 -16.76 -16.00
N ASN A 123 3.99 -16.27 -15.66
CA ASN A 123 5.21 -16.51 -16.44
C ASN A 123 5.71 -17.95 -16.31
N ARG A 124 5.42 -18.61 -15.18
CA ARG A 124 5.72 -20.03 -14.94
C ARG A 124 4.76 -20.98 -15.64
N LEU A 125 3.54 -20.55 -15.97
CA LEU A 125 2.65 -21.28 -16.86
C LEU A 125 3.22 -21.14 -18.27
N PRO A 126 3.90 -22.17 -18.80
CA PRO A 126 4.58 -22.03 -20.07
C PRO A 126 3.55 -21.79 -21.19
N ALA A 127 3.95 -21.07 -22.23
CA ALA A 127 3.27 -20.97 -23.53
C ALA A 127 2.81 -22.33 -24.12
N ARG A 128 3.21 -23.45 -23.52
CA ARG A 128 2.83 -24.82 -23.85
C ARG A 128 1.36 -25.15 -23.55
N ALA A 129 0.70 -24.51 -22.59
CA ALA A 129 -0.75 -24.71 -22.44
C ALA A 129 -1.52 -24.23 -23.68
N PHE A 130 -1.02 -23.20 -24.36
CA PHE A 130 -1.53 -22.74 -25.66
C PHE A 130 -1.06 -23.61 -26.84
N GLN A 131 0.12 -24.24 -26.74
CA GLN A 131 0.68 -25.05 -27.82
C GLN A 131 0.18 -26.50 -27.81
N GLN A 132 -0.27 -27.00 -26.65
CA GLN A 132 -0.84 -28.34 -26.51
C GLN A 132 -2.27 -28.43 -27.04
N ASP A 133 -3.04 -27.32 -27.01
CA ASP A 133 -4.35 -27.23 -27.66
C ASP A 133 -4.24 -27.18 -29.20
N ILE A 134 -3.18 -26.56 -29.75
CA ILE A 134 -2.98 -26.48 -31.21
C ILE A 134 -2.39 -27.78 -31.78
N SER A 135 -1.57 -28.50 -31.00
CA SER A 135 -1.03 -29.81 -31.42
C SER A 135 -2.03 -30.95 -31.22
N SER A 136 -2.91 -30.92 -30.21
CA SER A 136 -3.98 -31.93 -30.09
C SER A 136 -5.11 -31.78 -31.11
N LEU A 137 -5.23 -30.62 -31.77
CA LEU A 137 -6.15 -30.41 -32.91
C LEU A 137 -5.53 -30.78 -34.26
N LYS A 138 -4.21 -31.02 -34.32
CA LYS A 138 -3.50 -31.39 -35.56
C LYS A 138 -3.18 -32.88 -35.67
N ASP A 139 -3.32 -33.64 -34.58
CA ASP A 139 -3.14 -35.10 -34.55
C ASP A 139 -4.46 -35.89 -34.72
N ILE A 140 -5.55 -35.23 -35.17
CA ILE A 140 -6.75 -35.91 -35.70
C ILE A 140 -6.65 -35.95 -37.24
N GLU A 141 -5.52 -36.41 -37.75
CA GLU A 141 -5.50 -37.10 -39.05
C GLU A 141 -5.44 -38.59 -38.75
N LEU A 142 -6.55 -39.24 -39.10
CA LEU A 142 -6.81 -40.65 -38.99
C LEU A 142 -5.71 -41.42 -39.75
N PRO A 143 -4.82 -42.18 -39.07
CA PRO A 143 -3.91 -43.05 -39.78
C PRO A 143 -4.73 -44.25 -40.26
N ASP A 144 -4.76 -44.39 -41.57
CA ASP A 144 -5.23 -45.57 -42.26
C ASP A 144 -4.57 -46.83 -41.68
N MET A 145 -5.38 -47.87 -41.63
CA MET A 145 -4.99 -49.20 -41.20
C MET A 145 -3.81 -49.73 -42.02
N LEU A 146 -2.70 -50.09 -41.39
CA LEU A 146 -2.08 -51.42 -41.48
C LEU A 146 -0.77 -51.52 -40.67
N ASP A 147 -0.48 -52.75 -40.30
CA ASP A 147 0.82 -53.37 -40.03
C ASP A 147 1.39 -53.46 -38.59
N ALA A 148 1.40 -54.72 -38.16
CA ALA A 148 2.48 -55.46 -37.51
C ALA A 148 3.19 -54.78 -36.34
N ARG A 149 2.64 -54.95 -35.13
CA ARG A 149 3.26 -54.45 -33.90
C ARG A 149 4.11 -55.53 -33.22
N LEU A 150 5.43 -55.34 -33.33
CA LEU A 150 6.48 -56.01 -32.55
C LEU A 150 6.29 -55.77 -31.03
N PRO A 151 6.59 -56.77 -30.17
CA PRO A 151 6.22 -56.77 -28.74
C PRO A 151 7.11 -55.93 -27.80
N ASN A 152 7.87 -54.94 -28.29
CA ASN A 152 8.90 -54.26 -27.46
C ASN A 152 8.70 -52.74 -27.25
N GLU A 153 7.56 -52.17 -27.68
CA GLU A 153 7.25 -50.73 -27.61
C GLU A 153 6.39 -50.31 -26.40
N GLU A 154 5.81 -51.26 -25.65
CA GLU A 154 4.89 -50.94 -24.55
C GLU A 154 5.58 -50.35 -23.32
N SER A 155 6.81 -50.78 -23.00
CA SER A 155 7.54 -50.28 -21.83
C SER A 155 8.02 -48.82 -22.01
N LYS A 156 8.31 -48.37 -23.25
CA LYS A 156 8.66 -46.96 -23.51
C LYS A 156 7.43 -46.04 -23.45
N ARG A 157 6.27 -46.49 -23.95
CA ARG A 157 5.02 -45.72 -23.86
C ARG A 157 4.56 -45.51 -22.42
N HIS A 158 4.72 -46.51 -21.54
CA HIS A 158 4.33 -46.39 -20.14
C HIS A 158 5.15 -45.33 -19.36
N ASN A 159 6.46 -45.23 -19.63
CA ASN A 159 7.31 -44.22 -18.99
C ASN A 159 7.03 -42.80 -19.50
N ILE A 160 6.66 -42.64 -20.78
CA ILE A 160 6.26 -41.34 -21.34
C ILE A 160 4.90 -40.89 -20.76
N PHE A 161 3.94 -41.82 -20.59
CA PHE A 161 2.64 -41.52 -19.99
C PHE A 161 2.74 -41.16 -18.51
N ARG A 162 3.60 -41.85 -17.75
CA ARG A 162 3.81 -41.57 -16.33
C ARG A 162 4.48 -40.21 -16.10
N ARG A 163 5.41 -39.80 -16.98
CA ARG A 163 6.05 -38.48 -16.94
C ARG A 163 5.06 -37.36 -17.29
N LYS A 164 4.25 -37.54 -18.34
CA LYS A 164 3.15 -36.60 -18.70
C LYS A 164 2.08 -36.50 -17.61
N SER A 165 1.75 -37.60 -16.93
CA SER A 165 0.81 -37.60 -15.80
C SER A 165 1.35 -36.85 -14.58
N ALA A 166 2.64 -36.98 -14.27
CA ALA A 166 3.26 -36.25 -13.16
C ALA A 166 3.36 -34.74 -13.46
N GLU A 167 3.69 -34.38 -14.70
CA GLU A 167 3.71 -32.99 -15.17
C GLU A 167 2.30 -32.38 -15.19
N ALA A 168 1.27 -33.11 -15.66
CA ALA A 168 -0.12 -32.65 -15.64
C ALA A 168 -0.65 -32.38 -14.22
N LYS A 169 -0.22 -33.17 -13.22
CA LYS A 169 -0.56 -32.91 -11.81
C LYS A 169 0.12 -31.65 -11.27
N SER A 170 1.37 -31.39 -11.68
CA SER A 170 2.09 -30.16 -11.34
C SER A 170 1.41 -28.93 -11.94
N ASP A 171 1.02 -29.01 -13.21
CA ASP A 171 0.34 -27.90 -13.91
C ASP A 171 -1.05 -27.62 -13.33
N LEU A 172 -1.80 -28.66 -12.96
CA LEU A 172 -3.09 -28.52 -12.28
C LEU A 172 -2.94 -27.78 -10.92
N GLN A 173 -1.88 -28.08 -10.16
CA GLN A 173 -1.58 -27.38 -8.91
C GLN A 173 -1.26 -25.89 -9.15
N VAL A 174 -0.49 -25.57 -10.20
CA VAL A 174 -0.18 -24.18 -10.58
C VAL A 174 -1.44 -23.44 -11.00
N ILE A 175 -2.33 -24.06 -11.78
CA ILE A 175 -3.62 -23.46 -12.19
C ILE A 175 -4.52 -23.20 -10.98
N GLN A 176 -4.63 -24.15 -10.04
CA GLN A 176 -5.40 -23.97 -8.81
C GLN A 176 -4.84 -22.82 -7.96
N GLN A 177 -3.50 -22.72 -7.84
CA GLN A 177 -2.86 -21.60 -7.15
C GLN A 177 -3.15 -20.28 -7.85
N LEU A 178 -3.03 -20.21 -9.18
CA LEU A 178 -3.34 -19.02 -9.97
C LEU A 178 -4.79 -18.57 -9.75
N GLN A 179 -5.75 -19.48 -9.76
CA GLN A 179 -7.17 -19.17 -9.46
C GLN A 179 -7.34 -18.59 -8.06
N LYS A 180 -6.65 -19.14 -7.05
CA LYS A 180 -6.66 -18.60 -5.68
C LYS A 180 -6.10 -17.17 -5.64
N TYR A 181 -4.96 -16.91 -6.28
CA TYR A 181 -4.38 -15.57 -6.34
C TYR A 181 -5.22 -14.58 -7.15
N ARG A 182 -5.93 -15.04 -8.19
CA ARG A 182 -6.86 -14.21 -8.97
C ARG A 182 -8.07 -13.78 -8.14
N ARG A 183 -8.60 -14.68 -7.29
CA ARG A 183 -9.61 -14.30 -6.29
C ARG A 183 -9.05 -13.29 -5.28
N LEU A 184 -7.82 -13.52 -4.79
CA LEU A 184 -7.15 -12.58 -3.88
C LEU A 184 -6.95 -11.20 -4.52
N LEU A 185 -6.62 -11.14 -5.80
CA LEU A 185 -6.47 -9.88 -6.54
C LEU A 185 -7.76 -9.03 -6.50
N TRP A 186 -8.92 -9.68 -6.51
CA TRP A 186 -10.21 -9.02 -6.37
C TRP A 186 -10.40 -8.41 -4.97
N TYR A 187 -10.01 -9.13 -3.92
CA TYR A 187 -9.99 -8.62 -2.54
C TYR A 187 -8.98 -7.48 -2.34
N VAL A 188 -7.92 -7.43 -3.15
CA VAL A 188 -6.91 -6.36 -3.13
C VAL A 188 -7.26 -5.24 -4.12
N SER A 189 -8.55 -5.11 -4.45
CA SER A 189 -9.08 -3.97 -5.18
C SER A 189 -8.92 -2.68 -4.35
N ASN A 190 -8.73 -1.55 -5.04
CA ASN A 190 -8.62 -0.22 -4.42
C ASN A 190 -9.78 0.05 -3.44
N ARG A 191 -11.00 -0.40 -3.76
CA ARG A 191 -12.19 -0.19 -2.91
C ARG A 191 -12.05 -0.90 -1.56
N MET A 192 -11.63 -2.16 -1.57
CA MET A 192 -11.46 -2.96 -0.36
C MET A 192 -10.29 -2.46 0.50
N LEU A 193 -9.21 -2.02 -0.12
CA LEU A 193 -8.07 -1.42 0.59
C LEU A 193 -8.45 -0.08 1.24
N VAL A 194 -9.27 0.74 0.58
CA VAL A 194 -9.81 1.97 1.20
C VAL A 194 -10.72 1.62 2.37
N ILE A 195 -11.62 0.63 2.24
CA ILE A 195 -12.47 0.17 3.34
C ILE A 195 -11.62 -0.34 4.52
N TYR A 196 -10.56 -1.09 4.24
CA TYR A 196 -9.62 -1.56 5.27
C TYR A 196 -8.97 -0.39 6.02
N ILE A 197 -8.46 0.62 5.29
CA ILE A 197 -7.89 1.82 5.90
C ILE A 197 -8.94 2.55 6.75
N SER A 198 -10.16 2.74 6.22
CA SER A 198 -11.24 3.40 6.97
C SER A 198 -11.62 2.64 8.24
N ALA A 199 -11.70 1.31 8.18
CA ALA A 199 -11.99 0.48 9.35
C ALA A 199 -10.87 0.55 10.41
N LEU A 200 -9.60 0.54 9.97
CA LEU A 200 -8.44 0.67 10.86
C LEU A 200 -8.38 2.06 11.51
N MET A 201 -8.71 3.11 10.75
CA MET A 201 -8.85 4.47 11.27
C MET A 201 -9.98 4.56 12.30
N ALA A 202 -11.16 4.01 12.00
CA ALA A 202 -12.28 4.00 12.94
C ALA A 202 -11.93 3.26 14.24
N LEU A 203 -11.27 2.09 14.14
CA LEU A 203 -10.80 1.35 15.30
C LEU A 203 -9.81 2.17 16.14
N THR A 204 -8.87 2.87 15.49
CA THR A 204 -7.88 3.72 16.16
C THR A 204 -8.54 4.88 16.89
N ILE A 205 -9.54 5.52 16.28
CA ILE A 205 -10.31 6.60 16.90
C ILE A 205 -11.05 6.07 18.13
N VAL A 206 -11.74 4.93 18.01
CA VAL A 206 -12.47 4.31 19.13
C VAL A 206 -11.52 3.95 20.26
N LEU A 207 -10.39 3.29 19.96
CA LEU A 207 -9.40 2.93 20.97
C LEU A 207 -8.83 4.17 21.68
N THR A 208 -8.50 5.22 20.92
CA THR A 208 -8.01 6.48 21.50
C THR A 208 -9.06 7.12 22.42
N ILE A 209 -10.34 7.14 22.02
CA ILE A 209 -11.43 7.65 22.87
C ILE A 209 -11.59 6.80 24.13
N VAL A 210 -11.58 5.47 24.00
CA VAL A 210 -11.72 4.54 25.14
C VAL A 210 -10.57 4.73 26.13
N VAL A 211 -9.33 4.81 25.66
CA VAL A 211 -8.16 5.07 26.52
C VAL A 211 -8.33 6.40 27.26
N ASN A 212 -8.71 7.47 26.56
CA ASN A 212 -8.93 8.78 27.18
C ASN A 212 -10.11 8.80 28.17
N ALA A 213 -11.15 8.00 27.95
CA ALA A 213 -12.31 7.92 28.85
C ALA A 213 -12.03 7.09 30.11
N VAL A 214 -11.20 6.05 29.98
CA VAL A 214 -10.79 5.19 31.10
C VAL A 214 -9.75 5.89 31.96
N ASP A 215 -8.83 6.63 31.35
CA ASP A 215 -7.72 7.25 32.05
C ASP A 215 -8.03 8.71 32.44
N LYS A 216 -8.70 8.88 33.59
CA LYS A 216 -9.08 10.20 34.13
C LYS A 216 -7.89 11.13 34.37
N GLN A 217 -6.65 10.61 34.41
CA GLN A 217 -5.44 11.41 34.59
C GLN A 217 -5.02 12.15 33.31
N PHE A 218 -5.43 11.69 32.13
CA PHE A 218 -5.22 12.39 30.85
C PHE A 218 -6.41 13.28 30.44
N ALA A 219 -7.52 13.19 31.17
CA ALA A 219 -8.69 14.02 30.95
C ALA A 219 -8.41 15.46 31.39
N LEU A 220 -7.88 16.27 30.47
CA LEU A 220 -8.08 17.73 30.38
C LEU A 220 -8.06 18.47 31.74
N SER A 221 -7.10 18.16 32.61
CA SER A 221 -6.71 19.11 33.65
C SER A 221 -5.71 20.02 32.96
N PRO A 222 -6.11 21.22 32.46
CA PRO A 222 -5.11 22.21 32.11
C PRO A 222 -4.27 22.38 33.37
N LEU A 223 -2.95 22.17 33.25
CA LEU A 223 -2.04 22.56 34.30
C LEU A 223 -2.42 24.00 34.68
N GLN A 224 -2.97 24.16 35.88
CA GLN A 224 -3.17 25.47 36.47
C GLN A 224 -1.77 26.00 36.77
N THR A 225 -1.23 26.77 35.83
CA THR A 225 -0.08 27.65 36.02
C THR A 225 -0.55 29.07 35.77
#